data_AF-A0A3N7H326-F1
#
_entry.id   AF-A0A3N7H326-F1
#
_cell.length_a   1.000
_cell.length_b   1.000
_cell.length_c   1.000
_cell.angle_alpha   90.00
_cell.angle_beta   90.00
_cell.angle_gamma   90.00
#
_symmetry.space_group_name_H-M   'P 1'
#
loop_
_entity.id
_entity.type
_entity.pdbx_description
1 polymer ?
#
loop_
_entity_poly.entity_id
_entity_poly.type
_entity_poly.pdbx_seq_one_letter_code
_entity_poly.pdbx_strand_id
1 'polypeptide(L)'
;LSLEEALELFKIPFDLSPVEGQPVSVGVGRFGPYVKWGETYISIPKGEDPFSVDDERAAELIREKKIADAPIATFKGEPVTKGVGRFGPFLKYKDIFINVPKKYDFNNLSQSDVNELIEAKLEKEANRYIRQWEDEKISVENGRWGPFIKFGKAMFKIPKKKDDSKYTADELKEVSLEEVKKWITAQDKNAFKEKPKKTAAKKTTAKKATAKKTTAKKK
;
A
#
# COMPACT_ATOMS: atom_id res chain seq x y z
N LEU A 1 17.45 -15.48 25.88
CA LEU A 1 17.78 -14.09 26.21
C LEU A 1 18.32 -14.07 27.63
N SER A 2 19.63 -13.86 27.77
CA SER A 2 20.24 -13.58 29.06
C SER A 2 19.94 -12.15 29.50
N LEU A 3 20.27 -11.82 30.76
CA LEU A 3 20.13 -10.45 31.27
C LEU A 3 21.06 -9.49 30.52
N GLU A 4 22.28 -9.92 30.21
CA GLU A 4 23.24 -9.11 29.46
C GLU A 4 22.71 -8.78 28.06
N GLU A 5 22.22 -9.79 27.33
CA GLU A 5 21.62 -9.61 26.00
C GLU A 5 20.41 -8.66 26.04
N ALA A 6 19.59 -8.74 27.09
CA ALA A 6 18.46 -7.84 27.26
C ALA A 6 18.89 -6.38 27.49
N LEU A 7 19.94 -6.17 28.29
CA LEU A 7 20.48 -4.83 28.58
C LEU A 7 21.11 -4.17 27.35
N GLU A 8 21.70 -4.94 26.45
CA GLU A 8 22.22 -4.41 25.18
C GLU A 8 21.11 -3.88 24.28
N LEU A 9 19.98 -4.59 24.19
CA LEU A 9 18.84 -4.14 23.38
C LEU A 9 18.27 -2.79 23.83
N PHE A 10 18.42 -2.41 25.10
CA PHE A 10 18.02 -1.10 25.61
C PHE A 10 18.92 0.05 25.13
N LYS A 11 20.11 -0.24 24.59
CA LYS A 11 21.00 0.78 24.01
C LYS A 11 20.53 1.24 22.62
N ILE A 12 19.59 0.53 22.00
CA ILE A 12 18.89 0.96 20.77
C ILE A 12 17.55 1.60 21.16
N PRO A 13 17.14 2.73 20.56
CA PRO A 13 17.82 3.48 19.50
C PRO A 13 18.93 4.39 20.02
N PHE A 14 19.95 4.62 19.19
CA PHE A 14 20.99 5.61 19.43
C PHE A 14 21.14 6.56 18.24
N ASP A 15 21.63 7.76 18.50
CA ASP A 15 21.80 8.82 17.50
C ASP A 15 23.22 8.79 16.92
N LEU A 16 23.32 9.20 15.66
CA LEU A 16 24.55 9.35 14.88
C LEU A 16 24.72 10.79 14.41
N SER A 17 25.87 11.10 13.83
CA SER A 17 26.17 12.41 13.26
C SER A 17 25.16 12.75 12.14
N PRO A 18 24.60 13.98 12.11
CA PRO A 18 23.68 14.39 11.06
C PRO A 18 24.31 14.30 9.67
N VAL A 19 23.58 13.75 8.70
CA VAL A 19 24.00 13.65 7.30
C VAL A 19 23.13 14.60 6.47
N GLU A 20 23.77 15.50 5.71
CA GLU A 20 23.09 16.51 4.88
C GLU A 20 22.08 17.37 5.68
N GLY A 21 22.42 17.68 6.94
CA GLY A 21 21.58 18.49 7.82
C GLY A 21 20.36 17.77 8.40
N GLN A 22 20.20 16.47 8.15
CA GLN A 22 19.12 15.67 8.74
C GLN A 22 19.65 14.79 9.87
N PRO A 23 18.87 14.60 10.96
CA PRO A 23 19.25 13.73 12.06
C PRO A 23 19.31 12.27 11.59
N VAL A 24 20.32 11.55 12.08
CA VAL A 24 20.52 10.12 11.81
C VAL A 24 20.42 9.35 13.13
N SER A 25 19.67 8.26 13.14
CA SER A 25 19.56 7.38 14.31
C SER A 25 19.41 5.92 13.88
N VAL A 26 19.98 4.99 14.64
CA VAL A 26 19.80 3.55 14.43
C VAL A 26 18.70 3.03 15.35
N GLY A 27 17.80 2.23 14.81
CA GLY A 27 16.64 1.70 15.54
C GLY A 27 16.26 0.29 15.11
N VAL A 28 15.34 -0.35 15.86
CA VAL A 28 14.75 -1.64 15.51
C VAL A 28 13.24 -1.50 15.44
N GLY A 29 12.64 -1.93 14.33
CA GLY A 29 11.20 -1.84 14.09
C GLY A 29 10.59 -3.16 13.63
N ARG A 30 9.31 -3.11 13.25
CA ARG A 30 8.53 -4.28 12.77
C ARG A 30 9.14 -5.02 11.57
N PHE A 31 10.03 -4.37 10.82
CA PHE A 31 10.67 -4.91 9.62
C PHE A 31 12.16 -5.22 9.81
N GLY A 32 12.67 -5.14 11.05
CA GLY A 32 14.08 -5.32 11.38
C GLY A 32 14.80 -4.03 11.78
N PRO A 33 16.13 -4.09 11.92
CA PRO A 33 16.97 -2.92 12.20
C PRO A 33 16.98 -1.94 11.02
N TYR A 34 17.10 -0.65 11.33
CA TYR A 34 17.09 0.42 10.34
C TYR A 34 17.96 1.61 10.77
N VAL A 35 18.43 2.36 9.78
CA VAL A 35 18.91 3.74 9.91
C VAL A 35 17.76 4.67 9.57
N LYS A 36 17.43 5.61 10.46
CA LYS A 36 16.46 6.68 10.21
C LYS A 36 17.22 7.95 9.89
N TRP A 37 16.93 8.55 8.74
CA TRP A 37 17.51 9.78 8.23
C TRP A 37 16.37 10.78 7.98
N GLY A 38 16.20 11.76 8.87
CA GLY A 38 15.04 12.64 8.87
C GLY A 38 13.72 11.85 9.04
N GLU A 39 12.89 11.83 8.00
CA GLU A 39 11.65 11.02 7.94
C GLU A 39 11.83 9.68 7.20
N THR A 40 12.99 9.46 6.60
CA THR A 40 13.27 8.28 5.79
C THR A 40 13.79 7.13 6.66
N TYR A 41 13.26 5.93 6.44
CA TYR A 41 13.70 4.70 7.10
C TYR A 41 14.43 3.82 6.09
N ILE A 42 15.66 3.44 6.40
CA ILE A 42 16.55 2.66 5.54
C ILE A 42 16.86 1.37 6.27
N SER A 43 16.41 0.24 5.74
CA SER A 43 16.64 -1.06 6.37
C SER A 43 18.13 -1.40 6.37
N ILE A 44 18.65 -1.83 7.51
CA ILE A 44 19.99 -2.40 7.60
C ILE A 44 19.95 -3.82 6.97
N PRO A 45 20.90 -4.18 6.09
CA PRO A 45 20.96 -5.49 5.47
C PRO A 45 20.86 -6.66 6.46
N LYS A 46 20.23 -7.75 6.02
CA LYS A 46 20.10 -8.95 6.88
C LYS A 46 21.48 -9.53 7.18
N GLY A 47 21.73 -9.82 8.45
CA GLY A 47 23.00 -10.40 8.90
C GLY A 47 24.02 -9.35 9.36
N GLU A 48 23.75 -8.06 9.16
CA GLU A 48 24.53 -6.97 9.74
C GLU A 48 24.01 -6.62 11.13
N ASP A 49 24.93 -6.35 12.06
CA ASP A 49 24.60 -5.99 13.44
C ASP A 49 24.21 -4.50 13.52
N PRO A 50 23.02 -4.15 14.02
CA PRO A 50 22.67 -2.74 14.21
C PRO A 50 23.63 -1.98 15.14
N PHE A 51 24.30 -2.66 16.08
CA PHE A 51 25.26 -2.00 16.97
C PHE A 51 26.59 -1.67 16.29
N SER A 52 26.91 -2.30 15.15
CA SER A 52 28.12 -2.02 14.39
C SER A 52 27.94 -0.88 13.37
N VAL A 53 26.73 -0.34 13.21
CA VAL A 53 26.47 0.75 12.27
C VAL A 53 26.99 2.06 12.85
N ASP A 54 28.10 2.54 12.29
CA ASP A 54 28.71 3.83 12.59
C ASP A 54 28.26 4.93 11.62
N ASP A 55 28.82 6.14 11.78
CA ASP A 55 28.53 7.31 10.94
C ASP A 55 28.83 7.05 9.45
N GLU A 56 29.93 6.37 9.14
CA GLU A 56 30.36 6.09 7.77
C GLU A 56 29.40 5.10 7.09
N ARG A 57 29.07 4.02 7.80
CA ARG A 57 28.14 3.00 7.31
C ARG A 57 26.73 3.55 7.15
N ALA A 58 26.27 4.37 8.10
CA ALA A 58 24.99 5.05 7.97
C ALA A 58 24.95 5.98 6.74
N ALA A 59 26.02 6.76 6.51
CA ALA A 59 26.13 7.62 5.34
C ALA A 59 26.16 6.82 4.02
N GLU A 60 26.78 5.65 4.00
CA GLU A 60 26.76 4.73 2.86
C GLU A 60 25.35 4.23 2.55
N LEU A 61 24.63 3.71 3.57
CA LEU A 61 23.25 3.25 3.42
C LEU A 61 22.32 4.38 2.92
N ILE A 62 22.51 5.61 3.41
CA ILE A 62 21.79 6.80 2.92
C ILE A 62 22.11 7.06 1.45
N ARG A 63 23.38 7.00 1.04
CA ARG A 63 23.80 7.19 -0.35
C ARG A 63 23.21 6.13 -1.28
N GLU A 64 23.29 4.86 -0.90
CA GLU A 64 22.70 3.75 -1.65
C GLU A 64 21.20 3.95 -1.84
N LYS A 65 20.50 4.35 -0.77
CA LYS A 65 19.07 4.65 -0.83
C LYS A 65 18.76 5.81 -1.78
N LYS A 66 19.55 6.89 -1.74
CA LYS A 66 19.41 8.03 -2.66
C LYS A 66 19.63 7.63 -4.12
N ILE A 67 20.62 6.77 -4.40
CA ILE A 67 20.86 6.24 -5.74
C ILE A 67 19.70 5.37 -6.20
N ALA A 68 19.18 4.50 -5.32
CA ALA A 68 18.04 3.65 -5.64
C ALA A 68 16.75 4.44 -5.90
N ASP A 69 16.52 5.52 -5.15
CA ASP A 69 15.36 6.40 -5.31
C ASP A 69 15.58 7.50 -6.39
N ALA A 70 16.76 7.57 -7.00
CA ALA A 70 17.04 8.51 -8.07
C ALA A 70 16.18 8.19 -9.30
N PRO A 71 15.67 9.21 -10.01
CA PRO A 71 14.92 9.00 -11.23
C PRO A 71 15.82 8.41 -12.31
N ILE A 72 15.36 7.32 -12.93
CA ILE A 72 16.04 6.68 -14.06
C ILE A 72 15.62 7.27 -15.41
N ALA A 73 14.48 7.96 -15.44
CA ALA A 73 13.85 8.48 -16.63
C ALA A 73 12.84 9.57 -16.25
N THR A 74 12.39 10.32 -17.25
CA THR A 74 11.29 11.28 -17.10
C THR A 74 10.17 10.92 -18.05
N PHE A 75 8.93 10.86 -17.58
CA PHE A 75 7.75 10.61 -18.41
C PHE A 75 6.75 11.75 -18.22
N LYS A 76 6.38 12.44 -19.29
CA LYS A 76 5.46 13.60 -19.26
C LYS A 76 5.85 14.68 -18.22
N GLY A 77 7.15 14.93 -18.08
CA GLY A 77 7.70 15.92 -17.15
C GLY A 77 7.85 15.45 -15.70
N GLU A 78 7.50 14.20 -15.41
CA GLU A 78 7.48 13.64 -14.05
C GLU A 78 8.52 12.53 -13.91
N PRO A 79 9.21 12.44 -12.76
CA PRO A 79 10.29 11.48 -12.55
C PRO A 79 9.76 10.05 -12.47
N VAL A 80 10.52 9.12 -13.04
CA VAL A 80 10.28 7.68 -12.95
C VAL A 80 11.43 7.05 -12.18
N THR A 81 11.10 6.32 -11.11
CA THR A 81 12.07 5.58 -10.30
C THR A 81 11.92 4.08 -10.56
N LYS A 82 12.96 3.28 -10.28
CA LYS A 82 12.90 1.83 -10.37
C LYS A 82 13.20 1.18 -9.03
N GLY A 83 12.67 -0.02 -8.80
CA GLY A 83 12.93 -0.75 -7.57
C GLY A 83 12.59 -2.23 -7.69
N VAL A 84 12.88 -2.98 -6.63
CA VAL A 84 12.56 -4.41 -6.53
C VAL A 84 11.68 -4.64 -5.30
N GLY A 85 10.53 -5.28 -5.51
CA GLY A 85 9.58 -5.59 -4.45
C GLY A 85 9.21 -7.07 -4.41
N ARG A 86 8.23 -7.42 -3.56
CA ARG A 86 7.73 -8.81 -3.43
C ARG A 86 7.16 -9.43 -4.71
N PHE A 87 6.87 -8.60 -5.71
CA PHE A 87 6.30 -9.00 -6.99
C PHE A 87 7.32 -8.93 -8.15
N GLY A 88 8.60 -8.74 -7.83
CA GLY A 88 9.67 -8.56 -8.79
C GLY A 88 10.03 -7.09 -9.04
N PRO A 89 10.83 -6.83 -10.10
CA PRO A 89 11.25 -5.49 -10.47
C PRO A 89 10.08 -4.63 -10.96
N PHE A 90 10.09 -3.35 -10.62
CA PHE A 90 9.03 -2.43 -10.98
C PHE A 90 9.58 -1.02 -11.29
N LEU A 91 8.81 -0.28 -12.06
CA LEU A 91 8.90 1.17 -12.20
C LEU A 91 7.84 1.82 -11.33
N LYS A 92 8.16 2.96 -10.74
CA LYS A 92 7.21 3.79 -10.01
C LYS A 92 7.09 5.13 -10.74
N TYR A 93 5.86 5.44 -11.11
CA TYR A 93 5.46 6.70 -11.74
C TYR A 93 4.27 7.27 -10.98
N LYS A 94 4.46 8.41 -10.31
CA LYS A 94 3.50 8.95 -9.33
C LYS A 94 3.15 7.90 -8.27
N ASP A 95 1.88 7.55 -8.13
CA ASP A 95 1.38 6.50 -7.24
C ASP A 95 1.17 5.14 -7.94
N ILE A 96 1.60 5.01 -9.19
CA ILE A 96 1.43 3.81 -10.00
C ILE A 96 2.72 2.98 -9.98
N PHE A 97 2.56 1.70 -9.69
CA PHE A 97 3.62 0.70 -9.78
C PHE A 97 3.43 -0.15 -11.03
N ILE A 98 4.43 -0.16 -11.90
CA ILE A 98 4.45 -0.88 -13.17
C ILE A 98 5.45 -2.02 -13.06
N ASN A 99 4.99 -3.27 -13.10
CA ASN A 99 5.88 -4.42 -13.10
C ASN A 99 6.68 -4.47 -14.42
N VAL A 100 7.99 -4.73 -14.33
CA VAL A 100 8.89 -4.89 -15.48
C VAL A 100 8.96 -6.37 -15.86
N PRO A 101 8.40 -6.78 -17.02
CA PRO A 101 8.46 -8.17 -17.45
C PRO A 101 9.89 -8.63 -17.72
N LYS A 102 10.16 -9.93 -17.56
CA LYS A 102 11.49 -10.56 -17.78
C LYS A 102 12.10 -10.35 -19.19
N LYS A 103 11.30 -9.92 -20.17
CA LYS A 103 11.77 -9.63 -21.53
C LYS A 103 12.63 -8.35 -21.59
N TYR A 104 12.51 -7.47 -20.59
CA TYR A 104 13.33 -6.25 -20.49
C TYR A 104 14.52 -6.48 -19.56
N ASP A 105 15.63 -5.81 -19.87
CA ASP A 105 16.75 -5.71 -18.95
C ASP A 105 16.47 -4.61 -17.91
N PHE A 106 16.18 -5.02 -16.68
CA PHE A 106 15.87 -4.11 -15.57
C PHE A 106 17.04 -3.19 -15.18
N ASN A 107 18.29 -3.66 -15.36
CA ASN A 107 19.45 -2.87 -14.99
C ASN A 107 19.70 -1.76 -16.01
N ASN A 108 19.37 -2.00 -17.27
CA ASN A 108 19.64 -1.11 -18.39
C ASN A 108 18.37 -0.76 -19.19
N LEU A 109 17.35 -0.23 -18.52
CA LEU A 109 16.12 0.23 -19.16
C LEU A 109 16.37 1.53 -19.93
N SER A 110 16.00 1.55 -21.21
CA SER A 110 16.02 2.78 -22.01
C SER A 110 14.81 3.67 -21.70
N GLN A 111 14.89 4.96 -22.06
CA GLN A 111 13.75 5.87 -21.96
C GLN A 111 12.54 5.38 -22.77
N SER A 112 12.77 4.70 -23.89
CA SER A 112 11.70 4.12 -24.72
C SER A 112 10.98 2.99 -23.99
N ASP A 113 11.73 2.08 -23.34
CA ASP A 113 11.14 0.96 -22.58
C ASP A 113 10.29 1.48 -21.42
N VAL A 114 10.77 2.51 -20.73
CA VAL A 114 10.03 3.17 -19.65
C VAL A 114 8.72 3.76 -20.17
N ASN A 115 8.75 4.47 -21.30
CA ASN A 115 7.55 5.05 -21.90
C ASN A 115 6.54 3.96 -22.27
N GLU A 116 6.98 2.90 -22.96
CA GLU A 116 6.11 1.77 -23.36
C GLU A 116 5.44 1.13 -22.15
N LEU A 117 6.21 0.83 -21.10
CA LEU A 117 5.71 0.19 -19.89
C LEU A 117 4.68 1.07 -19.16
N ILE A 118 4.95 2.36 -19.05
CA ILE A 118 4.03 3.30 -18.39
C ILE A 118 2.76 3.48 -19.21
N GLU A 119 2.86 3.69 -20.53
CA GLU A 119 1.71 3.85 -21.42
C GLU A 119 0.82 2.61 -21.41
N ALA A 120 1.41 1.41 -21.54
CA ALA A 120 0.67 0.15 -21.47
C ALA A 120 -0.05 -0.04 -20.12
N LYS A 121 0.53 0.45 -19.01
CA LYS A 121 -0.13 0.42 -17.71
C LYS A 121 -1.25 1.46 -17.59
N LEU A 122 -1.03 2.67 -18.09
CA LEU A 122 -2.04 3.73 -18.11
C LEU A 122 -3.25 3.34 -18.95
N GLU A 123 -3.02 2.75 -20.12
CA GLU A 123 -4.09 2.25 -20.99
C GLU A 123 -4.89 1.12 -20.29
N LYS A 124 -4.21 0.19 -19.61
CA LYS A 124 -4.90 -0.85 -18.82
C LYS A 124 -5.72 -0.27 -17.67
N GLU A 125 -5.25 0.79 -17.02
CA GLU A 125 -5.99 1.45 -15.94
C GLU A 125 -7.14 2.30 -16.49
N ALA A 126 -7.00 2.89 -17.68
CA ALA A 126 -8.10 3.56 -18.38
C ALA A 126 -9.19 2.55 -18.81
N ASN A 127 -8.78 1.42 -19.41
CA ASN A 127 -9.66 0.32 -19.82
C ASN A 127 -10.25 -0.46 -18.64
N ARG A 128 -9.80 -0.19 -17.41
CA ARG A 128 -10.39 -0.76 -16.20
C ARG A 128 -11.79 -0.23 -15.96
N TYR A 129 -12.04 1.05 -16.23
CA TYR A 129 -13.34 1.67 -15.99
C TYR A 129 -14.11 1.79 -17.30
N ILE A 130 -15.29 1.20 -17.35
CA ILE A 130 -16.20 1.33 -18.49
C ILE A 130 -17.11 2.54 -18.27
N ARG A 131 -17.62 2.70 -17.04
CA ARG A 131 -18.45 3.85 -16.64
C ARG A 131 -18.37 4.05 -15.13
N GLN A 132 -18.41 5.30 -14.67
CA GLN A 132 -18.28 5.64 -13.26
C GLN A 132 -19.28 6.74 -12.87
N TRP A 133 -19.94 6.54 -11.74
CA TRP A 133 -20.84 7.50 -11.08
C TRP A 133 -20.29 7.77 -9.68
N GLU A 134 -19.53 8.86 -9.55
CA GLU A 134 -18.79 9.17 -8.32
C GLU A 134 -19.71 9.45 -7.13
N ASP A 135 -20.79 10.20 -7.35
CA ASP A 135 -21.76 10.59 -6.31
C ASP A 135 -22.39 9.38 -5.62
N GLU A 136 -22.67 8.33 -6.41
CA GLU A 136 -23.31 7.10 -5.94
C GLU A 136 -22.28 6.03 -5.52
N LYS A 137 -20.99 6.29 -5.72
CA LYS A 137 -19.90 5.31 -5.52
C LYS A 137 -20.13 4.00 -6.27
N ILE A 138 -20.69 4.12 -7.48
CA ILE A 138 -20.94 3.00 -8.40
C ILE A 138 -19.98 3.12 -9.58
N SER A 139 -19.29 2.04 -9.92
CA SER A 139 -18.50 1.92 -11.15
C SER A 139 -18.82 0.61 -11.86
N VAL A 140 -18.79 0.63 -13.19
CA VAL A 140 -18.75 -0.58 -14.02
C VAL A 140 -17.29 -0.73 -14.46
N GLU A 141 -16.67 -1.81 -14.02
CA GLU A 141 -15.25 -2.09 -14.23
C GLU A 141 -15.08 -3.34 -15.10
N ASN A 142 -14.03 -3.35 -15.93
CA ASN A 142 -13.62 -4.53 -16.68
C ASN A 142 -12.79 -5.47 -15.78
N GLY A 143 -13.12 -6.75 -15.77
CA GLY A 143 -12.48 -7.76 -14.93
C GLY A 143 -12.07 -9.00 -15.72
N ARG A 144 -11.27 -9.88 -15.08
CA ARG A 144 -10.76 -11.12 -15.70
C ARG A 144 -11.86 -12.04 -16.25
N TRP A 145 -13.05 -12.02 -15.65
CA TRP A 145 -14.17 -12.90 -16.00
C TRP A 145 -15.27 -12.18 -16.83
N GLY A 146 -14.99 -10.94 -17.22
CA GLY A 146 -15.91 -10.01 -17.86
C GLY A 146 -16.20 -8.79 -16.99
N PRO A 147 -16.98 -7.83 -17.52
CA PRO A 147 -17.38 -6.63 -16.79
C PRO A 147 -18.21 -6.93 -15.54
N PHE A 148 -18.02 -6.13 -14.50
CA PHE A 148 -18.74 -6.24 -13.23
C PHE A 148 -19.06 -4.85 -12.68
N ILE A 149 -20.02 -4.79 -11.75
CA ILE A 149 -20.41 -3.54 -11.08
C ILE A 149 -19.74 -3.52 -9.72
N LYS A 150 -19.13 -2.42 -9.34
CA LYS A 150 -18.62 -2.18 -7.99
C LYS A 150 -19.44 -1.07 -7.35
N PHE A 151 -19.96 -1.34 -6.17
CA PHE A 151 -20.69 -0.37 -5.35
C PHE A 151 -20.08 -0.33 -3.95
N GLY A 152 -19.35 0.75 -3.67
CA GLY A 152 -18.51 0.85 -2.48
C GLY A 152 -17.48 -0.28 -2.40
N LYS A 153 -17.67 -1.20 -1.44
CA LYS A 153 -16.82 -2.40 -1.24
C LYS A 153 -17.41 -3.68 -1.86
N ALA A 154 -18.68 -3.64 -2.29
CA ALA A 154 -19.35 -4.80 -2.86
C ALA A 154 -19.14 -4.86 -4.38
N MET A 155 -19.11 -6.08 -4.91
CA MET A 155 -19.00 -6.35 -6.34
C MET A 155 -20.19 -7.20 -6.76
N PHE A 156 -20.85 -6.81 -7.84
CA PHE A 156 -22.05 -7.43 -8.38
C PHE A 156 -21.79 -7.88 -9.81
N LYS A 157 -22.36 -9.02 -10.17
CA LYS A 157 -22.26 -9.54 -11.54
C LYS A 157 -23.24 -8.78 -12.43
N ILE A 158 -22.85 -8.47 -13.66
CA ILE A 158 -23.78 -7.96 -14.66
C ILE A 158 -24.61 -9.15 -15.18
N PRO A 159 -25.95 -9.05 -15.23
CA PRO A 159 -26.77 -10.12 -15.76
C PRO A 159 -26.48 -10.35 -17.25
N LYS A 160 -26.82 -11.54 -17.74
CA LYS A 160 -26.76 -11.83 -19.17
C LYS A 160 -27.94 -11.18 -19.89
N LYS A 161 -27.78 -10.96 -21.19
CA LYS A 161 -28.88 -10.49 -22.05
C LYS A 161 -29.95 -11.59 -22.20
N LYS A 162 -31.07 -11.23 -22.81
CA LYS A 162 -32.15 -12.17 -23.16
C LYS A 162 -31.68 -13.32 -24.07
N ASP A 163 -30.62 -13.10 -24.84
CA ASP A 163 -29.98 -14.07 -25.73
C ASP A 163 -28.87 -14.90 -25.04
N ASP A 164 -28.82 -14.89 -23.70
CA ASP A 164 -27.76 -15.52 -22.86
C ASP A 164 -26.31 -15.03 -23.14
N SER A 165 -26.16 -14.05 -24.03
CA SER A 165 -24.90 -13.38 -24.33
C SER A 165 -24.52 -12.34 -23.26
N LYS A 166 -23.22 -12.09 -23.12
CA LYS A 166 -22.69 -11.07 -22.20
C LYS A 166 -22.78 -9.68 -22.83
N TYR A 167 -22.91 -8.65 -22.00
CA TYR A 167 -22.76 -7.26 -22.45
C TYR A 167 -21.32 -7.00 -22.88
N THR A 168 -21.14 -6.22 -23.95
CA THR A 168 -19.84 -5.71 -24.39
C THR A 168 -19.49 -4.44 -23.63
N ALA A 169 -18.22 -4.03 -23.67
CA ALA A 169 -17.80 -2.79 -23.02
C ALA A 169 -18.53 -1.57 -23.61
N ASP A 170 -18.77 -1.54 -24.92
CA ASP A 170 -19.44 -0.42 -25.58
C ASP A 170 -20.91 -0.30 -25.21
N GLU A 171 -21.63 -1.41 -25.05
CA GLU A 171 -23.01 -1.37 -24.59
C GLU A 171 -23.10 -0.88 -23.14
N LEU A 172 -22.17 -1.31 -22.28
CA LEU A 172 -22.11 -0.89 -20.87
C LEU A 172 -21.72 0.58 -20.71
N LYS A 173 -21.08 1.20 -21.70
CA LYS A 173 -20.83 2.66 -21.71
C LYS A 173 -22.13 3.44 -21.81
N GLU A 174 -23.20 2.89 -22.37
CA GLU A 174 -24.47 3.58 -22.57
C GLU A 174 -25.51 3.26 -21.47
N VAL A 175 -25.32 2.17 -20.74
CA VAL A 175 -26.22 1.75 -19.65
C VAL A 175 -26.43 2.86 -18.62
N SER A 176 -27.70 3.11 -18.31
CA SER A 176 -28.11 4.14 -17.34
C SER A 176 -27.84 3.73 -15.89
N LEU A 177 -27.67 4.73 -15.01
CA LEU A 177 -27.51 4.51 -13.58
C LEU A 177 -28.68 3.70 -12.98
N GLU A 178 -29.90 3.97 -13.43
CA GLU A 178 -31.12 3.29 -12.98
C GLU A 178 -31.08 1.78 -13.25
N GLU A 179 -30.58 1.38 -14.41
CA GLU A 179 -30.45 -0.03 -14.77
C GLU A 179 -29.36 -0.72 -13.95
N VAL A 180 -28.23 -0.05 -13.72
CA VAL A 180 -27.19 -0.57 -12.82
C VAL A 180 -27.72 -0.72 -11.39
N LYS A 181 -28.49 0.24 -10.88
CA LYS A 181 -29.17 0.14 -9.58
C LYS A 181 -30.16 -1.02 -9.53
N LYS A 182 -30.89 -1.31 -10.61
CA LYS A 182 -31.75 -2.49 -10.73
C LYS A 182 -30.95 -3.80 -10.64
N TRP A 183 -29.81 -3.89 -11.30
CA TRP A 183 -28.94 -5.07 -11.24
C TRP A 183 -28.34 -5.30 -9.84
N ILE A 184 -27.97 -4.21 -9.17
CA ILE A 184 -27.51 -4.25 -7.79
C ILE A 184 -28.65 -4.71 -6.86
N THR A 185 -29.83 -4.07 -6.93
CA THR A 185 -30.98 -4.41 -6.05
C THR A 185 -31.51 -5.84 -6.25
N ALA A 186 -31.40 -6.37 -7.46
CA ALA A 186 -31.76 -7.76 -7.74
C ALA A 186 -30.86 -8.77 -6.98
N GLN A 187 -29.59 -8.42 -6.77
CA GLN A 187 -28.62 -9.26 -6.05
C GLN A 187 -28.57 -8.92 -4.55
N ASP A 188 -28.74 -7.65 -4.19
CA ASP A 188 -28.79 -7.18 -2.82
C ASP A 188 -29.90 -6.13 -2.64
N LYS A 189 -31.05 -6.59 -2.13
CA LYS A 189 -32.22 -5.75 -1.82
C LYS A 189 -31.94 -4.70 -0.74
N ASN A 190 -30.84 -4.81 0.00
CA ASN A 190 -30.44 -3.87 1.04
C ASN A 190 -29.30 -2.94 0.59
N ALA A 191 -28.83 -3.04 -0.66
CA ALA A 191 -27.70 -2.24 -1.14
C ALA A 191 -27.91 -0.73 -0.95
N PHE A 192 -29.11 -0.24 -1.21
CA PHE A 192 -29.46 1.19 -1.09
C PHE A 192 -30.23 1.54 0.19
N LYS A 193 -30.43 0.57 1.09
CA LYS A 193 -31.00 0.90 2.40
C LYS A 193 -29.92 1.58 3.22
N GLU A 194 -30.23 2.76 3.76
CA GLU A 194 -29.35 3.42 4.71
C GLU A 194 -29.02 2.43 5.84
N LYS A 195 -27.73 2.11 6.00
CA LYS A 195 -27.31 1.32 7.16
C LYS A 195 -27.64 2.16 8.39
N PRO A 196 -28.40 1.64 9.37
CA PRO A 196 -28.52 2.32 10.65
C PRO A 196 -27.12 2.55 11.17
N LYS A 197 -26.82 3.82 11.46
CA LYS A 197 -25.54 4.29 11.99
C LYS A 197 -25.20 3.38 13.16
N LYS A 198 -24.24 2.47 13.00
CA LYS A 198 -23.72 1.66 14.10
C LYS A 198 -23.19 2.66 15.11
N THR A 199 -23.97 2.96 16.14
CA THR A 199 -23.50 3.68 17.32
C THR A 199 -22.28 2.92 17.80
N ALA A 200 -21.13 3.57 17.75
CA ALA A 200 -19.88 3.01 18.21
C ALA A 200 -20.12 2.47 19.62
N ALA A 201 -20.06 1.15 19.77
CA ALA A 201 -20.14 0.52 21.07
C ALA A 201 -18.99 1.08 21.90
N LYS A 202 -19.34 1.92 22.88
CA LYS A 202 -18.44 2.44 23.90
C LYS A 202 -17.69 1.23 24.46
N LYS A 203 -16.38 1.13 24.22
CA LYS A 203 -15.51 0.20 24.94
C LYS A 203 -15.69 0.52 26.42
N THR A 204 -16.40 -0.35 27.14
CA THR A 204 -16.41 -0.35 28.60
C THR A 204 -15.01 -0.70 29.05
N THR A 205 -14.25 0.30 29.47
CA THR A 205 -13.00 0.13 30.20
C THR A 205 -13.34 -0.53 31.54
N ALA A 206 -13.02 -1.81 31.66
CA ALA A 206 -13.08 -2.52 32.93
C ALA A 206 -12.06 -1.90 33.89
N LYS A 207 -12.55 -1.09 34.82
CA LYS A 207 -11.81 -0.60 35.99
C LYS A 207 -11.42 -1.83 36.82
N LYS A 208 -10.14 -2.18 36.82
CA LYS A 208 -9.55 -3.18 37.72
C LYS A 208 -9.70 -2.66 39.15
N ALA A 209 -10.58 -3.30 39.93
CA ALA A 209 -10.79 -3.00 41.34
C ALA A 209 -9.51 -3.32 42.14
N THR A 210 -9.00 -2.33 42.84
CA THR A 210 -7.95 -2.46 43.86
C THR A 210 -8.54 -3.11 45.10
N ALA A 211 -8.12 -4.35 45.39
CA ALA A 211 -8.47 -5.04 46.62
C ALA A 211 -7.64 -4.47 47.78
N LYS A 212 -8.30 -3.66 48.62
CA LYS A 212 -7.83 -3.25 49.95
C LYS A 212 -8.11 -4.43 50.90
N LYS A 213 -7.09 -5.01 51.53
CA LYS A 213 -7.27 -5.93 52.66
C LYS A 213 -6.55 -5.38 53.89
N THR A 214 -7.34 -4.86 54.81
CA THR A 214 -6.97 -4.46 56.17
C THR A 214 -7.16 -5.62 57.16
N THR A 215 -6.31 -5.62 58.20
CA THR A 215 -6.44 -6.24 59.55
C THR A 215 -6.30 -7.78 59.65
N ALA A 216 -5.69 -8.40 60.67
CA ALA A 216 -5.42 -7.98 62.05
C ALA A 216 -4.25 -8.76 62.75
N LYS A 217 -3.92 -8.22 63.94
CA LYS A 217 -2.94 -8.51 65.01
C LYS A 217 -2.95 -9.92 65.68
N LYS A 218 -1.87 -10.11 66.48
CA LYS A 218 -1.59 -11.03 67.62
C LYS A 218 -0.92 -12.37 67.24
N LYS A 219 0.12 -12.83 67.93
CA LYS A 219 0.45 -12.69 69.36
C LYS A 219 1.96 -12.53 69.57
#